data_AF-A0A848W342-F1
#
_entry.id   AF-A0A848W342-F1
#
_cell.length_a   1.000
_cell.length_b   1.000
_cell.length_c   1.000
_cell.angle_alpha   90.00
_cell.angle_beta   90.00
_cell.angle_gamma   90.00
#
_symmetry.space_group_name_H-M   'P 1'
#
loop_
_entity.id
_entity.type
_entity.pdbx_description
1 polymer ?
#
loop_
_entity_poly.entity_id
_entity_poly.type
_entity_poly.pdbx_seq_one_letter_code
_entity_poly.pdbx_strand_id
1 'polypeptide(L)'
;RVVMASTKVGDVILDPFFGTGTTGAVAKQLQRDFIGIEREQDYIDVAQERLSRVRPIEETSLLVTPSKRDQPRIPFGWLVERGLLRPGEVLYGPRRRHSAKVSADGTIISSENRGSIHKIGAAVQGAEACNGWTFWHLDIEGTLVPIDVLRQKLRAELN
;
A
#
# COMPACT_ATOMS: atom_id res chain seq x y z
N ARG A 1 -12.96 -15.89 4.15
CA ARG A 1 -12.11 -14.85 4.78
C ARG A 1 -10.62 -15.18 4.68
N VAL A 2 -10.17 -16.39 5.07
CA VAL A 2 -8.74 -16.80 4.96
C VAL A 2 -8.21 -16.67 3.53
N VAL A 3 -8.83 -17.35 2.55
CA VAL A 3 -8.40 -17.36 1.14
C VAL A 3 -8.16 -15.95 0.58
N MET A 4 -9.16 -15.06 0.70
CA MET A 4 -9.05 -13.68 0.22
C MET A 4 -7.95 -12.86 0.90
N ALA A 5 -7.67 -13.13 2.18
CA ALA A 5 -6.73 -12.34 2.97
C ALA A 5 -5.27 -12.76 2.76
N SER A 6 -5.03 -14.01 2.34
CA SER A 6 -3.69 -14.61 2.30
C SER A 6 -3.28 -15.16 0.93
N THR A 7 -4.11 -15.03 -0.11
CA THR A 7 -3.80 -15.54 -1.45
C THR A 7 -4.24 -14.56 -2.54
N LYS A 8 -3.56 -14.62 -3.69
CA LYS A 8 -3.94 -13.94 -4.93
C LYS A 8 -4.70 -14.90 -5.85
N VAL A 9 -5.40 -14.33 -6.83
CA VAL A 9 -6.00 -15.10 -7.92
C VAL A 9 -4.89 -15.88 -8.64
N GLY A 10 -5.13 -17.16 -8.91
CA GLY A 10 -4.16 -18.08 -9.50
C GLY A 10 -3.19 -18.75 -8.52
N ASP A 11 -3.19 -18.37 -7.22
CA ASP A 11 -2.40 -19.10 -6.23
C ASP A 11 -2.96 -20.52 -6.00
N VAL A 12 -2.09 -21.44 -5.57
CA VAL A 12 -2.44 -22.82 -5.22
C VAL A 12 -2.61 -22.96 -3.71
N ILE A 13 -3.72 -23.56 -3.26
CA ILE A 13 -4.00 -23.82 -1.85
C ILE A 13 -3.90 -25.32 -1.57
N LEU A 14 -2.99 -25.70 -0.66
CA LEU A 14 -2.90 -27.07 -0.15
C LEU A 14 -3.78 -27.22 1.11
N ASP A 15 -4.67 -28.21 1.09
CA ASP A 15 -5.43 -28.64 2.26
C ASP A 15 -5.16 -30.12 2.54
N PRO A 16 -4.36 -30.44 3.58
CA PRO A 16 -4.00 -31.83 3.91
C PRO A 16 -5.13 -32.61 4.60
N PHE A 17 -6.25 -31.96 4.95
CA PHE A 17 -7.40 -32.57 5.61
C PHE A 17 -8.70 -32.09 4.95
N PHE A 18 -8.88 -32.50 3.69
CA PHE A 18 -9.84 -31.88 2.78
C PHE A 18 -11.30 -32.10 3.20
N GLY A 19 -11.61 -33.19 3.89
CA GLY A 19 -12.97 -33.55 4.28
C GLY A 19 -13.91 -33.50 3.09
N THR A 20 -15.03 -32.81 3.25
CA THR A 20 -16.03 -32.63 2.18
C THR A 20 -15.70 -31.50 1.18
N GLY A 21 -14.45 -31.03 1.14
CA GLY A 21 -13.94 -30.13 0.08
C GLY A 21 -14.33 -28.66 0.22
N THR A 22 -14.58 -28.16 1.43
CA THR A 22 -14.91 -26.75 1.66
C THR A 22 -13.81 -25.81 1.14
N THR A 23 -12.55 -26.15 1.38
CA THR A 23 -11.40 -25.33 0.94
C THR A 23 -11.34 -25.26 -0.58
N GLY A 24 -11.49 -26.39 -1.27
CA GLY A 24 -11.47 -26.43 -2.73
C GLY A 24 -12.66 -25.70 -3.36
N ALA A 25 -13.85 -25.80 -2.75
CA ALA A 25 -15.02 -25.08 -3.23
C ALA A 25 -14.82 -23.56 -3.17
N VAL A 26 -14.29 -23.05 -2.05
CA VAL A 26 -13.99 -21.63 -1.90
C VAL A 26 -12.83 -21.20 -2.81
N ALA A 27 -11.78 -22.03 -2.94
CA ALA A 27 -10.65 -21.76 -3.82
C ALA A 27 -11.11 -21.61 -5.28
N LYS A 28 -11.83 -22.61 -5.80
CA LYS A 28 -12.37 -22.62 -7.17
C LYS A 28 -13.30 -21.44 -7.43
N GLN A 29 -14.21 -21.14 -6.51
CA GLN A 29 -15.12 -19.99 -6.64
C GLN A 29 -14.35 -18.66 -6.76
N LEU A 30 -13.25 -18.53 -6.03
CA LEU A 30 -12.40 -17.34 -6.00
C LEU A 30 -11.26 -17.40 -7.03
N GLN A 31 -11.30 -18.27 -8.05
CA GLN A 31 -10.24 -18.37 -9.06
C GLN A 31 -8.85 -18.69 -8.45
N ARG A 32 -8.79 -19.57 -7.45
CA ARG A 32 -7.55 -20.17 -6.95
C ARG A 32 -7.54 -21.65 -7.30
N ASP A 33 -6.35 -22.17 -7.55
CA ASP A 33 -6.13 -23.61 -7.67
C ASP A 33 -6.05 -24.23 -6.27
N PHE A 34 -6.27 -25.53 -6.17
CA PHE A 34 -6.17 -26.23 -4.90
C PHE A 34 -5.69 -27.68 -5.05
N ILE A 35 -5.09 -28.19 -3.99
CA ILE A 35 -4.75 -29.60 -3.80
C ILE A 35 -5.38 -30.04 -2.48
N GLY A 36 -6.34 -30.96 -2.54
CA GLY A 36 -7.00 -31.53 -1.36
C GLY A 36 -6.52 -32.96 -1.11
N ILE A 37 -6.17 -33.28 0.12
CA ILE A 37 -5.83 -34.65 0.56
C ILE A 37 -6.88 -35.11 1.58
N GLU A 38 -7.50 -36.26 1.32
CA GLU A 38 -8.46 -36.91 2.22
C GLU A 38 -8.28 -38.43 2.11
N ARG A 39 -8.50 -39.13 3.22
CA ARG A 39 -8.37 -40.60 3.31
C ARG A 39 -9.72 -41.31 3.25
N GLU A 40 -10.80 -40.68 3.71
CA GLU A 40 -12.13 -41.28 3.79
C GLU A 40 -12.87 -41.15 2.46
N GLN A 41 -13.16 -42.27 1.78
CA GLN A 41 -13.75 -42.26 0.44
C GLN A 41 -15.12 -41.55 0.39
N ASP A 42 -15.96 -41.76 1.41
CA ASP A 42 -17.27 -41.10 1.49
C ASP A 42 -17.16 -39.57 1.47
N TYR A 43 -16.11 -39.01 2.09
CA TYR A 43 -15.87 -37.56 2.09
C TYR A 43 -15.34 -37.09 0.74
N ILE A 44 -14.50 -37.90 0.08
CA ILE A 44 -13.99 -37.63 -1.27
C ILE A 44 -15.15 -37.54 -2.26
N ASP A 45 -16.09 -38.48 -2.22
CA ASP A 45 -17.24 -38.52 -3.14
C ASP A 45 -18.12 -37.28 -2.99
N VAL A 46 -18.42 -36.90 -1.73
CA VAL A 46 -19.17 -35.67 -1.41
C VAL A 46 -18.40 -34.42 -1.86
N ALA A 47 -17.08 -34.39 -1.69
CA ALA A 47 -16.24 -33.29 -2.12
C ALA A 47 -16.26 -33.13 -3.65
N GLN A 48 -16.13 -34.23 -4.41
CA GLN A 48 -16.17 -34.22 -5.86
C GLN A 48 -17.52 -33.72 -6.39
N GLU A 49 -18.64 -34.21 -5.82
CA GLU A 49 -19.97 -33.75 -6.18
C GLU A 49 -20.12 -32.24 -5.93
N ARG A 50 -19.72 -31.77 -4.75
CA ARG A 50 -19.73 -30.34 -4.41
C ARG A 50 -18.90 -29.52 -5.41
N LEU A 51 -17.66 -29.93 -5.67
CA LEU A 51 -16.74 -29.21 -6.55
C LEU A 51 -17.23 -29.14 -8.00
N SER A 52 -17.94 -30.16 -8.48
CA SER A 52 -18.53 -30.17 -9.82
C SER A 52 -19.56 -29.04 -10.03
N ARG A 53 -20.24 -28.63 -8.95
CA ARG A 53 -21.29 -27.59 -8.97
C ARG A 53 -20.76 -26.18 -8.75
N VAL A 54 -19.54 -26.04 -8.24
CA VAL A 54 -18.93 -24.73 -8.00
C VAL A 54 -18.51 -24.09 -9.32
N ARG A 55 -19.02 -22.89 -9.57
CA ARG A 55 -18.62 -22.04 -10.69
C ARG A 55 -17.68 -20.93 -10.18
N PRO A 56 -16.54 -20.68 -10.85
CA PRO A 56 -15.73 -19.51 -10.57
C PRO A 56 -16.53 -18.22 -10.80
N ILE A 57 -16.25 -17.20 -10.01
CA ILE A 57 -16.72 -15.83 -10.30
C ILE A 57 -16.01 -15.38 -11.57
N GLU A 58 -16.74 -14.93 -12.59
CA GLU A 58 -16.14 -14.54 -13.88
C GLU A 58 -15.35 -13.24 -13.80
N GLU A 59 -15.87 -12.26 -13.04
CA GLU A 59 -15.27 -10.95 -12.95
C GLU A 59 -14.18 -10.89 -11.86
N THR A 60 -12.92 -11.04 -12.28
CA THR A 60 -11.75 -11.03 -11.39
C THR A 60 -11.61 -9.73 -10.60
N SER A 61 -12.11 -8.59 -11.13
CA SER A 61 -12.09 -7.29 -10.44
C SER A 61 -12.80 -7.34 -9.08
N LEU A 62 -13.86 -8.15 -8.95
CA LEU A 62 -14.63 -8.33 -7.72
C LEU A 62 -13.86 -9.11 -6.64
N LEU A 63 -12.78 -9.80 -7.02
CA LEU A 63 -11.96 -10.63 -6.15
C LEU A 63 -10.71 -9.90 -5.62
N VAL A 64 -10.42 -8.72 -6.15
CA VAL A 64 -9.21 -7.97 -5.84
C VAL A 64 -9.61 -6.68 -5.14
N THR A 65 -9.13 -6.50 -3.91
CA THR A 65 -9.13 -5.17 -3.28
C THR A 65 -7.83 -4.48 -3.67
N PRO A 66 -7.85 -3.38 -4.46
CA PRO A 66 -6.62 -2.69 -4.80
C PRO A 66 -5.97 -2.16 -3.51
N SER A 67 -4.75 -2.63 -3.24
CA SER A 67 -3.98 -2.16 -2.10
C SER A 67 -3.42 -0.77 -2.41
N LYS A 68 -3.55 0.17 -1.46
CA LYS A 68 -2.88 1.48 -1.56
C LYS A 68 -1.35 1.37 -1.71
N ARG A 69 -0.77 0.19 -1.42
CA ARG A 69 0.68 -0.09 -1.54
C ARG A 69 1.14 -0.38 -2.97
N ASP A 70 0.22 -0.70 -3.89
CA ASP A 70 0.56 -1.01 -5.28
C ASP A 70 0.58 0.23 -6.18
N GLN A 71 0.26 1.40 -5.61
CA GLN A 71 0.39 2.68 -6.32
C GLN A 71 1.87 3.02 -6.54
N PRO A 72 2.21 3.66 -7.68
CA PRO A 72 3.56 4.13 -7.94
C PRO A 72 4.10 4.92 -6.74
N ARG A 73 5.25 4.48 -6.22
CA ARG A 73 5.95 5.20 -5.15
C ARG A 73 6.49 6.49 -5.75
N ILE A 74 6.09 7.62 -5.16
CA ILE A 74 6.56 8.94 -5.57
C ILE A 74 7.64 9.37 -4.57
N PRO A 75 8.93 9.40 -4.97
CA PRO A 75 9.99 9.97 -4.16
C PRO A 75 9.76 11.47 -3.96
N PHE A 76 10.19 12.00 -2.81
CA PHE A 76 10.13 13.44 -2.57
C PHE A 76 10.93 14.25 -3.58
N GLY A 77 12.08 13.74 -4.04
CA GLY A 77 12.91 14.39 -5.07
C GLY A 77 12.16 14.68 -6.37
N TRP A 78 11.16 13.87 -6.74
CA TRP A 78 10.34 14.13 -7.93
C TRP A 78 9.53 15.43 -7.82
N LEU A 79 9.13 15.84 -6.61
CA LEU A 79 8.49 17.14 -6.45
C LEU A 79 9.44 18.29 -6.79
N VAL A 80 10.72 18.14 -6.49
CA VAL A 80 11.76 19.12 -6.81
C VAL A 80 12.08 19.09 -8.31
N GLU A 81 12.29 17.90 -8.87
CA GLU A 81 12.59 17.70 -10.30
C GLU A 81 11.47 18.20 -11.22
N ARG A 82 10.20 18.02 -10.82
CA ARG A 82 9.02 18.50 -11.55
C ARG A 82 8.71 19.99 -11.29
N GLY A 83 9.50 20.67 -10.47
CA GLY A 83 9.30 22.08 -10.13
C GLY A 83 8.09 22.38 -9.26
N LEU A 84 7.46 21.36 -8.66
CA LEU A 84 6.37 21.52 -7.68
C LEU A 84 6.86 22.06 -6.34
N LEU A 85 8.14 21.81 -6.04
CA LEU A 85 8.90 22.40 -4.95
C LEU A 85 10.19 23.00 -5.51
N ARG A 86 10.60 24.15 -4.99
CA ARG A 86 11.87 24.76 -5.39
C ARG A 86 12.94 24.60 -4.31
N PRO A 87 14.22 24.38 -4.70
CA PRO A 87 15.32 24.45 -3.75
C PRO A 87 15.32 25.80 -3.03
N GLY A 88 15.50 25.78 -1.71
CA GLY A 88 15.44 26.95 -0.84
C GLY A 88 14.06 27.21 -0.22
N GLU A 89 12.99 26.57 -0.70
CA GLU A 89 11.67 26.69 -0.07
C GLU A 89 11.67 26.15 1.35
N VAL A 90 10.94 26.82 2.24
CA VAL A 90 10.85 26.46 3.64
C VAL A 90 9.60 25.62 3.85
N LEU A 91 9.79 24.42 4.35
CA LEU A 91 8.74 23.56 4.86
C LEU A 91 8.59 23.78 6.36
N TYR A 92 7.35 23.76 6.84
CA TYR A 92 7.01 23.96 8.23
C TYR A 92 6.39 22.70 8.85
N GLY A 93 6.76 22.41 10.09
CA GLY A 93 6.05 21.44 10.91
C GLY A 93 4.73 22.01 11.46
N PRO A 94 3.97 21.20 12.22
CA PRO A 94 2.73 21.63 12.86
C PRO A 94 2.92 22.91 13.69
N ARG A 95 1.98 23.85 13.55
CA ARG A 95 2.00 25.17 14.23
C ARG A 95 3.29 25.97 14.02
N ARG A 96 4.01 25.74 12.91
CA ARG A 96 5.27 26.42 12.57
C ARG A 96 6.39 26.27 13.60
N ARG A 97 6.33 25.24 14.47
CA ARG A 97 7.35 25.01 15.52
C ARG A 97 8.70 24.55 14.97
N HIS A 98 8.68 23.88 13.83
CA HIS A 98 9.85 23.36 13.15
C HIS A 98 9.88 23.88 11.72
N SER A 99 11.08 24.05 11.18
CA SER A 99 11.26 24.41 9.78
C SER A 99 12.42 23.64 9.16
N ALA A 100 12.35 23.41 7.86
CA ALA A 100 13.42 22.81 7.08
C ALA A 100 13.43 23.38 5.65
N LYS A 101 14.61 23.58 5.08
CA LYS A 101 14.77 24.08 3.70
C LYS A 101 14.91 22.93 2.72
N VAL A 102 14.23 23.04 1.58
CA VAL A 102 14.34 22.07 0.47
C VAL A 102 15.69 22.23 -0.22
N SER A 103 16.36 21.10 -0.48
CA SER A 103 17.60 21.03 -1.25
C SER A 103 17.34 20.55 -2.68
N ALA A 104 18.25 20.83 -3.59
CA ALA A 104 18.10 20.48 -5.01
C ALA A 104 18.15 18.96 -5.28
N ASP A 105 18.76 18.19 -4.39
CA ASP A 105 18.88 16.73 -4.51
C ASP A 105 17.68 15.96 -3.92
N GLY A 106 16.59 16.64 -3.58
CA GLY A 106 15.42 15.99 -2.96
C GLY A 106 15.64 15.63 -1.49
N THR A 107 16.57 16.27 -0.80
CA THR A 107 16.67 16.25 0.67
C THR A 107 16.12 17.53 1.28
N ILE A 108 15.92 17.53 2.61
CA ILE A 108 15.63 18.74 3.37
C ILE A 108 16.69 18.94 4.46
N ILE A 109 16.89 20.20 4.83
CA ILE A 109 17.92 20.65 5.77
C ILE A 109 17.22 21.37 6.92
N SER A 110 17.30 20.83 8.14
CA SER A 110 16.94 21.56 9.37
C SER A 110 18.14 22.33 9.91
N SER A 111 17.99 22.98 11.07
CA SER A 111 19.09 23.69 11.74
C SER A 111 20.32 22.83 12.03
N GLU A 112 20.12 21.53 12.26
CA GLU A 112 21.18 20.64 12.76
C GLU A 112 21.56 19.52 11.77
N ASN A 113 20.65 19.11 10.89
CA ASN A 113 20.82 17.90 10.10
C ASN A 113 20.26 18.03 8.67
N ARG A 114 20.87 17.29 7.75
CA ARG A 114 20.39 17.09 6.36
C ARG A 114 19.94 15.64 6.17
N GLY A 115 18.83 15.43 5.47
CA GLY A 115 18.35 14.10 5.18
C GLY A 115 16.99 14.07 4.49
N SER A 116 16.37 12.89 4.45
CA SER A 116 15.02 12.73 3.90
C SER A 116 13.98 13.47 4.75
N ILE A 117 12.82 13.77 4.15
CA ILE A 117 11.68 14.37 4.85
C ILE A 117 11.25 13.59 6.10
N HIS A 118 11.45 12.26 6.09
CA HIS A 118 11.13 11.37 7.19
C HIS A 118 12.18 11.45 8.31
N LYS A 119 13.46 11.34 7.96
CA LYS A 119 14.56 11.38 8.93
C LYS A 119 14.61 12.72 9.65
N ILE A 120 14.48 13.81 8.92
CA ILE A 120 14.48 15.17 9.49
C ILE A 120 13.21 15.42 10.29
N GLY A 121 12.05 14.97 9.79
CA GLY A 121 10.80 15.05 10.56
C GLY A 121 10.86 14.29 11.89
N ALA A 122 11.50 13.12 11.92
CA ALA A 122 11.69 12.34 13.14
C ALA A 122 12.66 13.04 14.11
N ALA A 123 13.79 13.51 13.58
CA ALA A 123 14.83 14.20 14.36
C ALA A 123 14.30 15.48 15.05
N VAL A 124 13.57 16.35 14.33
CA VAL A 124 13.05 17.60 14.92
C VAL A 124 11.95 17.38 15.95
N GLN A 125 11.29 16.22 15.92
CA GLN A 125 10.29 15.83 16.91
C GLN A 125 10.87 15.04 18.09
N GLY A 126 12.14 14.60 18.00
CA GLY A 126 12.71 13.64 18.96
C GLY A 126 12.03 12.27 18.92
N ALA A 127 11.47 11.87 17.78
CA ALA A 127 10.74 10.62 17.60
C ALA A 127 11.56 9.58 16.83
N GLU A 128 11.26 8.29 16.99
CA GLU A 128 11.92 7.21 16.23
C GLU A 128 11.53 7.19 14.74
N ALA A 129 10.32 7.64 14.41
CA ALA A 129 9.80 7.66 13.05
C ALA A 129 8.88 8.85 12.79
N CYS A 130 8.81 9.29 11.53
CA CYS A 130 7.92 10.36 11.09
C CYS A 130 7.44 10.12 9.65
N ASN A 131 6.14 10.31 9.41
CA ASN A 131 5.62 10.46 8.06
C ASN A 131 5.82 11.90 7.57
N GLY A 132 6.94 12.16 6.89
CA GLY A 132 7.29 13.49 6.38
C GLY A 132 6.24 14.10 5.45
N TRP A 133 5.47 13.28 4.72
CA TRP A 133 4.46 13.77 3.78
C TRP A 133 3.32 14.54 4.45
N THR A 134 2.91 14.09 5.64
CA THR A 134 1.83 14.72 6.43
C THR A 134 2.37 15.67 7.49
N PHE A 135 3.64 15.53 7.86
CA PHE A 135 4.26 16.37 8.88
C PHE A 135 4.70 17.73 8.31
N TRP A 136 5.30 17.73 7.12
CA TRP A 136 5.78 18.95 6.49
C TRP A 136 4.69 19.63 5.68
N HIS A 137 4.62 20.95 5.82
CA HIS A 137 3.64 21.81 5.19
C HIS A 137 4.33 22.93 4.43
N LEU A 138 3.77 23.32 3.29
CA LEU A 138 4.07 24.59 2.63
C LEU A 138 3.22 25.69 3.23
N ASP A 139 3.79 26.87 3.32
CA ASP A 139 3.04 28.09 3.63
C ASP A 139 2.55 28.72 2.33
N ILE A 140 1.25 28.61 2.06
CA ILE A 140 0.59 29.22 0.92
C ILE A 140 -0.32 30.30 1.49
N GLU A 141 0.07 31.57 1.31
CA GLU A 141 -0.70 32.74 1.76
C GLU A 141 -1.11 32.69 3.23
N GLY A 142 -0.21 32.21 4.11
CA GLY A 142 -0.44 32.08 5.55
C GLY A 142 -1.06 30.74 5.98
N THR A 143 -1.55 29.95 5.02
CA THR A 143 -2.16 28.64 5.27
C THR A 143 -1.14 27.52 5.12
N LEU A 144 -1.03 26.67 6.14
CA LEU A 144 -0.17 25.50 6.09
C LEU A 144 -0.86 24.35 5.33
N VAL A 145 -0.32 23.99 4.17
CA VAL A 145 -0.82 22.91 3.32
C VAL A 145 0.17 21.74 3.34
N PRO A 146 -0.25 20.51 3.69
CA PRO A 146 0.65 19.35 3.72
C PRO A 146 1.27 19.06 2.35
N ILE A 147 2.55 18.71 2.31
CA ILE A 147 3.23 18.36 1.05
C ILE A 147 2.68 17.08 0.40
N ASP A 148 1.92 16.26 1.14
CA ASP A 148 1.19 15.11 0.58
C ASP A 148 0.21 15.53 -0.54
N VAL A 149 -0.32 16.74 -0.50
CA VAL A 149 -1.19 17.25 -1.58
C VAL A 149 -0.45 17.29 -2.91
N LEU A 150 0.82 17.70 -2.90
CA LEU A 150 1.68 17.70 -4.09
C LEU A 150 1.97 16.27 -4.58
N ARG A 151 2.16 15.33 -3.65
CA ARG A 151 2.33 13.91 -3.97
C ARG A 151 1.08 13.34 -4.65
N GLN A 152 -0.12 13.66 -4.15
CA GLN A 152 -1.37 13.20 -4.78
C GLN A 152 -1.57 13.84 -6.15
N LYS A 153 -1.24 15.13 -6.33
CA LYS A 153 -1.30 15.80 -7.63
C LYS A 153 -0.40 15.10 -8.65
N LEU A 154 0.88 14.88 -8.32
CA LEU A 154 1.80 14.18 -9.21
C LEU A 154 1.37 12.74 -9.48
N ARG A 155 0.73 12.07 -8.52
CA ARG A 155 0.17 10.73 -8.72
C ARG A 155 -0.97 10.72 -9.73
N ALA A 156 -1.83 11.73 -9.70
CA ALA A 156 -2.94 11.85 -10.64
C ALA A 156 -2.46 12.15 -12.07
N GLU A 157 -1.31 12.79 -12.24
CA GLU A 157 -0.71 13.06 -13.57
C GLU A 157 -0.03 11.82 -14.19
N LEU A 158 0.31 10.81 -13.38
CA LEU A 158 1.00 9.59 -13.83
C LEU A 158 0.04 8.42 -14.13
N ASN A 159 -1.25 8.58 -13.80
CA ASN A 159 -2.31 7.60 -14.06
C ASN A 159 -3.15 8.06 -15.26
#